data_AF-A0A2S7TWZ6-F1
#
_entry.id   AF-A0A2S7TWZ6-F1
#
_cell.length_a   1.000
_cell.length_b   1.000
_cell.length_c   1.000
_cell.angle_alpha   90.00
_cell.angle_beta   90.00
_cell.angle_gamma   90.00
#
_symmetry.space_group_name_H-M   'P 1'
#
loop_
_entity.id
_entity.type
_entity.pdbx_description
1 polymer ?
#
loop_
_entity_poly.entity_id
_entity_poly.type
_entity_poly.pdbx_seq_one_letter_code
_entity_poly.pdbx_strand_id
1 'polypeptide(L)'
;MLALMASNNSKYKSVIKDNIKSYYNLRYQPDGGGFQTWRWGFEGIVMGEYYLLHKDRKLLPAIESLTAAMPLGSRNGNGIYTHRAELNLRLTGKKPYASIAAISGLQMIAMRLFDKAELPYDESLYQNIHQHYLNSATPDTAQISYAFNSADRFNDPKITPRHAIIKLKKPSKGSKSGKGAGYLLPNGMKDIGDYDVFWPTKADPRFKPTDWLEKEADTNIVTELMDKGILRVDRNHPDYKQAPEPKKAYKTTRSGSHLAPVGMGAVAHMVRGDIPTSWKYLGRHLANTCAIAPGNAFDGHAGGNLHGFWSILGSAQSDQPKQLRAYFDYMKTFLILSETHNGGLILQPWGRDRPNCNSDCSYGPRTLTTATGAILLSLGKRHLQITGAGTSAAVSNSTPKRGFSSPRRKARSISDERRTLLDKGLIKLLSEISYANELKPNPISISKARGNIWLAKVESSSKLTFQALKGDKQATFDFTDLTPKDHATLAQLVATYRPENKEALASAGLYSEIIGDTKTADAYYEKIGSELKETIYQLFE
;
A
#
# COMPACT_ATOMS: atom_id res chain seq x y z
N MET A 1 -15.37 3.03 -8.78
CA MET A 1 -14.63 4.00 -7.93
C MET A 1 -13.21 4.25 -8.40
N LEU A 2 -12.31 3.25 -8.39
CA LEU A 2 -10.90 3.43 -8.81
C LEU A 2 -10.76 4.08 -10.19
N ALA A 3 -11.57 3.68 -11.19
CA ALA A 3 -11.58 4.29 -12.53
C ALA A 3 -11.83 5.79 -12.52
N LEU A 4 -12.82 6.23 -11.73
CA LEU A 4 -13.18 7.63 -11.61
C LEU A 4 -12.05 8.43 -10.95
N MET A 5 -11.45 7.88 -9.89
CA MET A 5 -10.30 8.50 -9.23
C MET A 5 -9.08 8.58 -10.16
N ALA A 6 -8.72 7.47 -10.83
CA ALA A 6 -7.58 7.41 -11.76
C ALA A 6 -7.69 8.40 -12.92
N SER A 7 -8.92 8.76 -13.32
CA SER A 7 -9.15 9.72 -14.39
C SER A 7 -8.66 11.14 -14.05
N ASN A 8 -8.62 11.49 -12.75
CA ASN A 8 -8.41 12.84 -12.21
C ASN A 8 -9.33 13.91 -12.84
N ASN A 9 -10.51 13.53 -13.32
CA ASN A 9 -11.45 14.46 -13.93
C ASN A 9 -12.36 15.10 -12.86
N SER A 10 -12.34 16.43 -12.79
CA SER A 10 -13.11 17.21 -11.80
C SER A 10 -14.61 16.95 -11.84
N LYS A 11 -15.17 16.56 -13.00
CA LYS A 11 -16.60 16.25 -13.15
C LYS A 11 -17.06 15.07 -12.31
N TYR A 12 -16.15 14.19 -11.91
CA TYR A 12 -16.48 13.02 -11.10
C TYR A 12 -16.28 13.25 -9.59
N LYS A 13 -15.80 14.43 -9.16
CA LYS A 13 -15.50 14.69 -7.74
C LYS A 13 -16.70 14.51 -6.83
N SER A 14 -17.88 14.99 -7.22
CA SER A 14 -19.12 14.81 -6.44
C SER A 14 -19.48 13.33 -6.30
N VAL A 15 -19.53 12.61 -7.42
CA VAL A 15 -19.84 11.17 -7.46
C VAL A 15 -18.86 10.37 -6.59
N ILE A 16 -17.56 10.66 -6.67
CA ILE A 16 -16.53 10.01 -5.85
C ILE A 16 -16.81 10.26 -4.36
N LYS A 17 -17.03 11.53 -3.99
CA LYS A 17 -17.31 11.93 -2.60
C LYS A 17 -18.63 11.38 -2.07
N ASP A 18 -19.64 11.21 -2.90
CA ASP A 18 -20.92 10.65 -2.46
C ASP A 18 -20.83 9.15 -2.25
N ASN A 19 -20.10 8.43 -3.12
CA ASN A 19 -19.89 7.00 -2.96
C ASN A 19 -19.00 6.68 -1.75
N ILE A 20 -17.94 7.45 -1.48
CA ILE A 20 -17.03 7.17 -0.36
C ILE A 20 -17.72 7.33 1.01
N LYS A 21 -18.79 8.13 1.12
CA LYS A 21 -19.57 8.27 2.36
C LYS A 21 -20.12 6.93 2.85
N SER A 22 -20.44 6.02 1.93
CA SER A 22 -20.92 4.68 2.28
C SER A 22 -19.89 3.86 3.06
N TYR A 23 -18.61 4.24 2.99
CA TYR A 23 -17.51 3.55 3.68
C TYR A 23 -17.31 4.04 5.12
N TYR A 24 -17.70 5.27 5.47
CA TYR A 24 -17.36 5.90 6.77
C TYR A 24 -17.83 5.08 7.99
N ASN A 25 -18.97 4.40 7.86
CA ASN A 25 -19.58 3.62 8.94
C ASN A 25 -19.43 2.10 8.73
N LEU A 26 -18.68 1.65 7.73
CA LEU A 26 -18.46 0.22 7.53
C LEU A 26 -17.72 -0.38 8.72
N ARG A 27 -18.18 -1.55 9.15
CA ARG A 27 -17.54 -2.40 10.14
C ARG A 27 -17.47 -3.81 9.57
N TYR A 28 -16.28 -4.39 9.64
CA TYR A 28 -15.98 -5.67 9.03
C TYR A 28 -16.16 -6.77 10.06
N GLN A 29 -16.98 -7.76 9.70
CA GLN A 29 -17.35 -8.88 10.57
C GLN A 29 -16.67 -10.16 10.08
N PRO A 30 -15.60 -10.63 10.75
CA PRO A 30 -14.86 -11.82 10.32
C PRO A 30 -15.64 -13.14 10.51
N ASP A 31 -16.70 -13.12 11.30
CA ASP A 31 -17.66 -14.22 11.48
C ASP A 31 -18.76 -14.24 10.40
N GLY A 32 -18.80 -13.24 9.52
CA GLY A 32 -19.74 -13.20 8.39
C GLY A 32 -19.51 -14.29 7.34
N GLY A 33 -20.54 -14.59 6.54
CA GLY A 33 -20.48 -15.59 5.47
C GLY A 33 -20.09 -15.04 4.09
N GLY A 34 -20.30 -15.85 3.05
CA GLY A 34 -20.20 -15.43 1.65
C GLY A 34 -18.76 -15.24 1.13
N PHE A 35 -18.57 -14.20 0.32
CA PHE A 35 -17.32 -13.87 -0.39
C PHE A 35 -16.57 -12.69 0.26
N GLN A 36 -16.73 -12.48 1.55
CA GLN A 36 -16.33 -11.25 2.23
C GLN A 36 -14.83 -10.93 2.14
N THR A 37 -13.96 -11.93 2.12
CA THR A 37 -12.51 -11.71 2.04
C THR A 37 -12.08 -11.09 0.70
N TRP A 38 -12.83 -11.31 -0.39
CA TRP A 38 -12.63 -10.57 -1.64
C TRP A 38 -12.98 -9.11 -1.48
N ARG A 39 -14.16 -8.85 -0.90
CA ARG A 39 -14.68 -7.51 -0.65
C ARG A 39 -13.71 -6.69 0.20
N TRP A 40 -13.17 -7.28 1.27
CA TRP A 40 -12.17 -6.67 2.15
C TRP A 40 -10.96 -6.12 1.39
N GLY A 41 -10.41 -6.92 0.47
CA GLY A 41 -9.25 -6.50 -0.32
C GLY A 41 -9.58 -5.33 -1.26
N PHE A 42 -10.70 -5.43 -2.01
CA PHE A 42 -11.12 -4.36 -2.91
C PHE A 42 -11.48 -3.06 -2.18
N GLU A 43 -12.24 -3.15 -1.09
CA GLU A 43 -12.63 -1.99 -0.28
C GLU A 43 -11.40 -1.36 0.38
N GLY A 44 -10.46 -2.17 0.87
CA GLY A 44 -9.18 -1.69 1.41
C GLY A 44 -8.37 -0.90 0.38
N ILE A 45 -8.29 -1.38 -0.87
CA ILE A 45 -7.60 -0.66 -1.96
C ILE A 45 -8.30 0.68 -2.27
N VAL A 46 -9.63 0.69 -2.35
CA VAL A 46 -10.40 1.93 -2.57
C VAL A 46 -10.17 2.94 -1.44
N MET A 47 -10.28 2.50 -0.19
CA MET A 47 -10.07 3.37 0.99
C MET A 47 -8.64 3.89 1.03
N GLY A 48 -7.63 3.04 0.79
CA GLY A 48 -6.23 3.43 0.78
C GLY A 48 -5.89 4.46 -0.29
N GLU A 49 -6.30 4.23 -1.53
CA GLU A 49 -6.11 5.20 -2.63
C GLU A 49 -6.83 6.52 -2.36
N TYR A 50 -8.09 6.48 -1.91
CA TYR A 50 -8.84 7.69 -1.60
C TYR A 50 -8.21 8.49 -0.45
N TYR A 51 -7.79 7.80 0.61
CA TYR A 51 -7.14 8.46 1.75
C TYR A 51 -5.80 9.09 1.35
N LEU A 52 -5.01 8.44 0.49
CA LEU A 52 -3.77 9.04 -0.02
C LEU A 52 -4.01 10.31 -0.83
N LEU A 53 -5.10 10.37 -1.60
CA LEU A 53 -5.46 11.54 -2.41
C LEU A 53 -6.08 12.69 -1.58
N HIS A 54 -6.85 12.38 -0.55
CA HIS A 54 -7.73 13.35 0.10
C HIS A 54 -7.52 13.51 1.62
N LYS A 55 -6.80 12.60 2.26
CA LYS A 55 -6.53 12.57 3.70
C LYS A 55 -7.81 12.67 4.55
N ASP A 56 -8.89 12.05 4.07
CA ASP A 56 -10.20 12.08 4.71
C ASP A 56 -10.25 11.14 5.91
N ARG A 57 -10.11 11.72 7.10
CA ARG A 57 -10.08 11.00 8.38
C ARG A 57 -11.40 10.29 8.73
N LYS A 58 -12.50 10.57 8.02
CA LYS A 58 -13.78 9.86 8.23
C LYS A 58 -13.70 8.38 7.84
N LEU A 59 -12.67 7.97 7.09
CA LEU A 59 -12.42 6.57 6.77
C LEU A 59 -11.71 5.79 7.87
N LEU A 60 -11.07 6.46 8.84
CA LEU A 60 -10.27 5.78 9.86
C LEU A 60 -11.02 4.66 10.60
N PRO A 61 -12.27 4.84 11.04
CA PRO A 61 -12.98 3.78 11.76
C PRO A 61 -13.23 2.52 10.91
N ALA A 62 -13.43 2.69 9.60
CA ALA A 62 -13.62 1.57 8.69
C ALA A 62 -12.30 0.87 8.37
N ILE A 63 -11.21 1.63 8.24
CA ILE A 63 -9.85 1.11 8.02
C ILE A 63 -9.38 0.33 9.24
N GLU A 64 -9.53 0.87 10.44
CA GLU A 64 -9.20 0.18 11.71
C GLU A 64 -10.01 -1.11 11.87
N SER A 65 -11.32 -1.07 11.57
CA SER A 65 -12.16 -2.27 11.60
C SER A 65 -11.73 -3.32 10.58
N LEU A 66 -11.31 -2.91 9.38
CA LEU A 66 -10.80 -3.82 8.35
C LEU A 66 -9.48 -4.45 8.80
N THR A 67 -8.53 -3.63 9.28
CA THR A 67 -7.23 -4.08 9.76
C THR A 67 -7.37 -5.12 10.88
N ALA A 68 -8.32 -4.94 11.80
CA ALA A 68 -8.61 -5.94 12.84
C ALA A 68 -9.23 -7.25 12.29
N ALA A 69 -10.00 -7.18 11.21
CA ALA A 69 -10.68 -8.33 10.62
C ALA A 69 -9.77 -9.18 9.72
N MET A 70 -8.82 -8.54 9.01
CA MET A 70 -7.92 -9.22 8.07
C MET A 70 -7.22 -10.46 8.63
N PRO A 71 -6.51 -10.43 9.78
CA PRO A 71 -5.82 -11.60 10.32
C PRO A 71 -6.79 -12.72 10.71
N LEU A 72 -8.00 -12.39 11.17
CA LEU A 72 -9.05 -13.34 11.51
C LEU A 72 -9.67 -14.01 10.27
N GLY A 73 -9.55 -13.39 9.10
CA GLY A 73 -9.96 -14.00 7.84
C GLY A 73 -8.95 -14.96 7.24
N SER A 74 -7.68 -14.84 7.63
CA SER A 74 -6.60 -15.72 7.19
C SER A 74 -6.53 -16.96 8.06
N ARG A 75 -6.06 -18.08 7.49
CA ARG A 75 -5.78 -19.30 8.25
C ARG A 75 -4.74 -19.03 9.37
N ASN A 76 -5.16 -18.92 10.62
CA ASN A 76 -4.27 -18.57 11.75
C ASN A 76 -3.40 -17.32 11.49
N GLY A 77 -3.88 -16.32 10.74
CA GLY A 77 -3.07 -15.13 10.41
C GLY A 77 -1.88 -15.39 9.46
N ASN A 78 -1.78 -16.58 8.85
CA ASN A 78 -0.63 -16.97 8.03
C ASN A 78 -0.60 -16.41 6.60
N GLY A 79 -1.51 -15.50 6.25
CA GLY A 79 -1.64 -14.94 4.90
C GLY A 79 -2.43 -15.76 3.88
N ILE A 80 -2.95 -16.95 4.21
CA ILE A 80 -3.75 -17.78 3.30
C ILE A 80 -5.25 -17.53 3.51
N TYR A 81 -5.94 -17.13 2.45
CA TYR A 81 -7.38 -16.86 2.44
C TYR A 81 -8.18 -17.85 1.60
N THR A 82 -9.48 -17.96 1.92
CA THR A 82 -10.52 -18.59 1.09
C THR A 82 -11.65 -17.57 0.85
N HIS A 83 -12.73 -17.95 0.16
CA HIS A 83 -13.91 -17.08 0.00
C HIS A 83 -14.49 -16.59 1.33
N ARG A 84 -14.51 -17.47 2.34
CA ARG A 84 -14.96 -17.17 3.70
C ARG A 84 -13.75 -16.90 4.58
N ALA A 85 -13.95 -16.07 5.59
CA ALA A 85 -12.96 -15.89 6.63
C ALA A 85 -12.77 -17.18 7.43
N GLU A 86 -11.54 -17.45 7.86
CA GLU A 86 -11.19 -18.60 8.70
C GLU A 86 -12.05 -18.66 9.98
N LEU A 87 -12.28 -17.51 10.63
CA LEU A 87 -13.14 -17.44 11.81
C LEU A 87 -14.56 -17.96 11.52
N ASN A 88 -15.19 -17.52 10.43
CA ASN A 88 -16.51 -18.01 10.02
C ASN A 88 -16.50 -19.53 9.74
N LEU A 89 -15.45 -20.05 9.10
CA LEU A 89 -15.35 -21.49 8.80
C LEU A 89 -15.32 -22.32 10.09
N ARG A 90 -14.57 -21.86 11.10
CA ARG A 90 -14.50 -22.50 12.41
C ARG A 90 -15.82 -22.43 13.16
N LEU A 91 -16.47 -21.26 13.14
CA LEU A 91 -17.75 -21.00 13.78
C LEU A 91 -18.94 -21.70 13.14
N THR A 92 -18.83 -22.13 11.89
CA THR A 92 -19.95 -22.79 11.19
C THR A 92 -19.69 -24.26 10.91
N GLY A 93 -18.46 -24.73 11.12
CA GLY A 93 -18.02 -26.07 10.72
C GLY A 93 -18.10 -26.34 9.22
N LYS A 94 -18.35 -25.31 8.40
CA LYS A 94 -18.49 -25.47 6.95
C LYS A 94 -17.15 -25.81 6.34
N LYS A 95 -17.17 -26.69 5.34
CA LYS A 95 -15.96 -27.03 4.59
C LYS A 95 -15.38 -25.76 3.94
N PRO A 96 -14.07 -25.51 4.11
CA PRO A 96 -13.40 -24.42 3.43
C PRO A 96 -13.43 -24.65 1.92
N TYR A 97 -13.47 -23.56 1.15
CA TYR A 97 -13.06 -23.63 -0.24
C TYR A 97 -11.53 -23.79 -0.31
N ALA A 98 -10.99 -24.18 -1.47
CA ALA A 98 -9.55 -24.20 -1.68
C ALA A 98 -8.92 -22.82 -1.43
N SER A 99 -7.65 -22.80 -1.02
CA SER A 99 -6.90 -21.57 -0.81
C SER A 99 -6.75 -20.77 -2.10
N ILE A 100 -6.81 -19.43 -1.99
CA ILE A 100 -6.87 -18.53 -3.14
C ILE A 100 -5.79 -17.45 -3.02
N ALA A 101 -4.72 -17.57 -3.82
CA ALA A 101 -3.58 -16.64 -3.78
C ALA A 101 -3.99 -15.19 -4.12
N ALA A 102 -4.97 -15.02 -5.00
CA ALA A 102 -5.44 -13.71 -5.43
C ALA A 102 -6.03 -12.89 -4.27
N ILE A 103 -6.74 -13.52 -3.32
CA ILE A 103 -7.28 -12.78 -2.17
C ILE A 103 -6.13 -12.26 -1.30
N SER A 104 -5.13 -13.11 -1.02
CA SER A 104 -3.94 -12.71 -0.27
C SER A 104 -3.22 -11.54 -0.94
N GLY A 105 -3.07 -11.57 -2.26
CA GLY A 105 -2.52 -10.46 -3.04
C GLY A 105 -3.31 -9.17 -2.85
N LEU A 106 -4.64 -9.21 -2.92
CA LEU A 106 -5.49 -8.05 -2.67
C LEU A 106 -5.33 -7.48 -1.26
N GLN A 107 -5.28 -8.33 -0.23
CA GLN A 107 -5.05 -7.88 1.15
C GLN A 107 -3.67 -7.22 1.28
N MET A 108 -2.65 -7.80 0.65
CA MET A 108 -1.29 -7.24 0.68
C MET A 108 -1.22 -5.86 0.01
N ILE A 109 -1.92 -5.66 -1.12
CA ILE A 109 -2.01 -4.32 -1.75
C ILE A 109 -2.70 -3.32 -0.81
N ALA A 110 -3.83 -3.71 -0.19
CA ALA A 110 -4.54 -2.83 0.74
C ALA A 110 -3.66 -2.43 1.94
N MET A 111 -3.03 -3.40 2.60
CA MET A 111 -2.10 -3.14 3.71
C MET A 111 -0.93 -2.27 3.26
N ARG A 112 -0.42 -2.47 2.05
CA ARG A 112 0.65 -1.62 1.50
C ARG A 112 0.21 -0.17 1.26
N LEU A 113 -1.04 0.04 0.83
CA LEU A 113 -1.59 1.38 0.69
C LEU A 113 -1.79 2.05 2.06
N PHE A 114 -2.20 1.28 3.08
CA PHE A 114 -2.32 1.75 4.46
C PHE A 114 -0.96 2.14 5.04
N ASP A 115 0.04 1.26 4.91
CA ASP A 115 1.43 1.55 5.29
C ASP A 115 1.94 2.86 4.67
N LYS A 116 1.79 3.00 3.33
CA LYS A 116 2.17 4.24 2.63
C LYS A 116 1.39 5.47 3.13
N ALA A 117 0.15 5.27 3.57
CA ALA A 117 -0.69 6.33 4.09
C ALA A 117 -0.43 6.68 5.55
N GLU A 118 0.50 5.99 6.22
CA GLU A 118 0.75 6.07 7.67
C GLU A 118 -0.50 5.67 8.47
N LEU A 119 -1.17 4.61 8.01
CA LEU A 119 -2.39 4.05 8.59
C LEU A 119 -2.12 2.65 9.17
N PRO A 120 -2.92 2.20 10.15
CA PRO A 120 -2.73 0.90 10.79
C PRO A 120 -2.95 -0.25 9.80
N TYR A 121 -2.05 -1.24 9.84
CA TYR A 121 -2.16 -2.52 9.15
C TYR A 121 -1.51 -3.62 10.02
N ASP A 122 -1.72 -4.89 9.66
CA ASP A 122 -1.11 -6.03 10.36
C ASP A 122 0.23 -6.41 9.69
N GLU A 123 1.34 -6.01 10.33
CA GLU A 123 2.70 -6.24 9.82
C GLU A 123 3.04 -7.73 9.69
N SER A 124 2.59 -8.55 10.66
CA SER A 124 2.87 -9.98 10.68
C SER A 124 2.15 -10.69 9.53
N LEU A 125 0.87 -10.40 9.34
CA LEU A 125 0.09 -10.90 8.22
C LEU A 125 0.69 -10.45 6.89
N TYR A 126 1.08 -9.19 6.78
CA TYR A 126 1.74 -8.65 5.58
C TYR A 126 3.02 -9.42 5.25
N GLN A 127 3.87 -9.66 6.25
CA GLN A 127 5.11 -10.44 6.09
C GLN A 127 4.83 -11.90 5.74
N ASN A 128 3.78 -12.51 6.31
CA ASN A 128 3.39 -13.87 6.00
C ASN A 128 2.92 -14.01 4.53
N ILE A 129 2.18 -13.03 4.01
CA ILE A 129 1.80 -13.01 2.59
C ILE A 129 3.03 -12.82 1.69
N HIS A 130 3.96 -11.94 2.07
CA HIS A 130 5.23 -11.78 1.36
C HIS A 130 6.02 -13.10 1.25
N GLN A 131 6.08 -13.89 2.32
CA GLN A 131 6.73 -15.20 2.32
C GLN A 131 6.10 -16.20 1.35
N HIS A 132 4.78 -16.15 1.13
CA HIS A 132 4.13 -16.98 0.10
C HIS A 132 4.54 -16.59 -1.33
N TYR A 133 4.76 -15.30 -1.58
CA TYR A 133 5.31 -14.83 -2.85
C TYR A 133 6.76 -15.28 -3.06
N LEU A 134 7.61 -15.21 -2.03
CA LEU A 134 8.98 -15.73 -2.09
C LEU A 134 9.01 -17.23 -2.36
N ASN A 135 8.19 -18.01 -1.66
CA ASN A 135 8.08 -19.47 -1.85
C ASN A 135 7.67 -19.85 -3.29
N SER A 136 6.86 -18.99 -3.92
CA SER A 136 6.38 -19.17 -5.28
C SER A 136 7.36 -18.66 -6.35
N ALA A 137 8.43 -17.94 -5.98
CA ALA A 137 9.44 -17.46 -6.91
C ALA A 137 10.42 -18.56 -7.30
N THR A 138 10.72 -18.68 -8.60
CA THR A 138 11.79 -19.53 -9.14
C THR A 138 12.77 -18.66 -9.93
N PRO A 139 13.99 -19.12 -10.26
CA PRO A 139 14.98 -18.26 -10.92
C PRO A 139 14.51 -17.62 -12.24
N ASP A 140 13.57 -18.25 -12.93
CA ASP A 140 13.14 -17.90 -14.28
C ASP A 140 11.67 -17.49 -14.40
N THR A 141 10.83 -17.68 -13.36
CA THR A 141 9.42 -17.24 -13.33
C THR A 141 8.82 -17.29 -11.92
N ALA A 142 7.78 -16.51 -11.65
CA ALA A 142 6.94 -16.69 -10.47
C ALA A 142 5.84 -17.72 -10.76
N GLN A 143 5.91 -18.89 -10.11
CA GLN A 143 4.98 -20.00 -10.29
C GLN A 143 3.84 -19.90 -9.26
N ILE A 144 2.83 -19.10 -9.60
CA ILE A 144 1.59 -19.03 -8.82
C ILE A 144 0.45 -19.54 -9.70
N SER A 145 -0.33 -20.48 -9.16
CA SER A 145 -1.54 -21.00 -9.80
C SER A 145 -2.77 -20.45 -9.07
N TYR A 146 -3.80 -21.27 -8.84
CA TYR A 146 -4.94 -20.88 -8.01
C TYR A 146 -4.55 -20.56 -6.56
N ALA A 147 -3.69 -21.39 -5.99
CA ALA A 147 -3.07 -21.21 -4.69
C ALA A 147 -1.57 -20.88 -4.84
N PHE A 148 -0.97 -20.36 -3.78
CA PHE A 148 0.48 -20.25 -3.69
C PHE A 148 1.12 -21.64 -3.73
N ASN A 149 2.38 -21.70 -4.16
CA ASN A 149 3.16 -22.92 -4.07
C ASN A 149 3.37 -23.32 -2.60
N SER A 150 3.78 -24.57 -2.34
CA SER A 150 3.96 -25.08 -0.98
C SER A 150 4.81 -24.12 -0.14
N ALA A 151 4.26 -23.66 0.99
CA ALA A 151 4.95 -22.80 1.94
C ALA A 151 6.18 -23.50 2.58
N ASP A 152 6.25 -24.82 2.44
CA ASP A 152 7.28 -25.69 3.02
C ASP A 152 8.46 -25.98 2.09
N ARG A 153 8.50 -25.33 0.92
CA ARG A 153 9.49 -25.63 -0.12
C ARG A 153 10.95 -25.59 0.38
N PHE A 154 11.24 -24.74 1.36
CA PHE A 154 12.58 -24.59 1.96
C PHE A 154 12.73 -25.30 3.32
N ASN A 155 11.71 -26.01 3.77
CA ASN A 155 11.68 -26.69 5.05
C ASN A 155 11.97 -28.18 4.89
N ASP A 156 12.56 -28.79 5.92
CA ASP A 156 12.77 -30.24 5.96
C ASP A 156 11.40 -30.94 5.78
N PRO A 157 11.24 -31.92 4.88
CA PRO A 157 10.01 -32.69 4.73
C PRO A 157 9.49 -33.34 6.04
N LYS A 158 10.36 -33.54 7.04
CA LYS A 158 9.98 -33.98 8.40
C LYS A 158 9.28 -32.87 9.21
N ILE A 159 9.58 -31.62 8.90
CA ILE A 159 8.97 -30.40 9.43
C ILE A 159 7.83 -29.97 8.48
N THR A 160 6.80 -30.80 8.42
CA THR A 160 5.58 -30.48 7.67
C THR A 160 4.54 -29.83 8.58
N PRO A 161 3.85 -28.78 8.12
CA PRO A 161 2.64 -28.25 8.75
C PRO A 161 1.64 -29.38 8.92
N ARG A 162 1.22 -29.58 10.16
CA ARG A 162 0.24 -30.59 10.54
C ARG A 162 -0.74 -29.97 11.49
N HIS A 163 -1.87 -30.63 11.66
CA HIS A 163 -2.78 -30.27 12.72
C HIS A 163 -3.28 -31.54 13.41
N ALA A 164 -3.76 -31.37 14.63
CA ALA A 164 -4.49 -32.39 15.37
C ALA A 164 -5.76 -31.76 15.92
N ILE A 165 -6.77 -32.59 16.12
CA ILE A 165 -7.94 -32.25 16.92
C ILE A 165 -7.82 -33.00 18.23
N ILE A 166 -7.86 -32.29 19.35
CA ILE A 166 -7.77 -32.86 20.69
C ILE A 166 -9.08 -32.63 21.45
N LYS A 167 -9.42 -33.57 22.32
CA LYS A 167 -10.57 -33.49 23.22
C LYS A 167 -10.08 -33.47 24.66
N LEU A 168 -10.39 -32.39 25.38
CA LEU A 168 -10.02 -32.25 26.77
C LEU A 168 -10.84 -33.19 27.64
N LYS A 169 -10.19 -33.86 28.59
CA LYS A 169 -10.86 -34.69 29.59
C LYS A 169 -11.64 -33.83 30.58
N LYS A 170 -11.06 -32.70 30.98
CA LYS A 170 -11.69 -31.71 31.88
C LYS A 170 -11.31 -30.28 31.46
N PRO A 171 -12.22 -29.54 30.79
CA PRO A 171 -11.96 -28.17 30.38
C PRO A 171 -11.63 -27.25 31.57
N SER A 172 -10.62 -26.39 31.40
CA SER A 172 -10.12 -25.46 32.41
C SER A 172 -10.33 -24.00 31.98
N LYS A 173 -9.90 -23.02 32.78
CA LYS A 173 -9.83 -21.61 32.33
C LYS A 173 -8.75 -21.42 31.26
N GLY A 174 -7.64 -22.15 31.34
CA GLY A 174 -6.54 -22.11 30.37
C GLY A 174 -6.92 -22.67 28.99
N SER A 175 -7.95 -23.49 28.94
CA SER A 175 -8.45 -24.09 27.70
C SER A 175 -9.50 -23.24 26.95
N LYS A 176 -9.55 -21.93 27.20
CA LYS A 176 -10.52 -21.02 26.59
C LYS A 176 -9.81 -19.83 25.96
N SER A 177 -10.28 -19.41 24.78
CA SER A 177 -9.78 -18.20 24.11
C SER A 177 -10.21 -16.90 24.80
N GLY A 178 -11.26 -16.95 25.64
CA GLY A 178 -11.92 -15.77 26.21
C GLY A 178 -12.79 -14.98 25.21
N LYS A 179 -12.70 -15.30 23.92
CA LYS A 179 -13.49 -14.69 22.82
C LYS A 179 -14.50 -15.66 22.19
N GLY A 180 -14.39 -16.95 22.51
CA GLY A 180 -15.26 -18.02 22.04
C GLY A 180 -14.65 -18.85 20.91
N ALA A 181 -15.47 -19.71 20.31
CA ALA A 181 -15.03 -20.62 19.25
C ALA A 181 -14.41 -19.88 18.05
N GLY A 182 -13.42 -20.52 17.43
CA GLY A 182 -12.67 -20.05 16.28
C GLY A 182 -11.49 -19.14 16.60
N TYR A 183 -11.41 -18.58 17.81
CA TYR A 183 -10.31 -17.75 18.27
C TYR A 183 -9.15 -18.58 18.84
N LEU A 184 -7.94 -18.02 18.75
CA LEU A 184 -6.74 -18.61 19.31
C LEU A 184 -6.76 -18.57 20.83
N LEU A 185 -6.20 -19.60 21.46
CA LEU A 185 -5.90 -19.58 22.89
C LEU A 185 -4.67 -18.70 23.13
N PRO A 186 -4.74 -17.71 24.04
CA PRO A 186 -3.63 -16.80 24.28
C PRO A 186 -2.38 -17.52 24.82
N ASN A 187 -2.56 -18.65 25.49
CA ASN A 187 -1.49 -19.44 26.11
C ASN A 187 -1.12 -20.70 25.31
N GLY A 188 -1.66 -20.87 24.10
CA GLY A 188 -1.39 -22.06 23.27
C GLY A 188 -1.75 -23.36 24.01
N MET A 189 -0.79 -24.28 24.10
CA MET A 189 -0.94 -25.58 24.78
C MET A 189 -0.80 -25.49 26.31
N LYS A 190 -0.35 -24.36 26.86
CA LYS A 190 -0.09 -24.21 28.30
C LYS A 190 -1.41 -24.18 29.08
N ASP A 191 -1.46 -24.96 30.17
CA ASP A 191 -2.58 -25.04 31.12
C ASP A 191 -3.93 -25.54 30.53
N ILE A 192 -3.91 -26.19 29.36
CA ILE A 192 -5.13 -26.74 28.74
C ILE A 192 -5.64 -28.00 29.46
N GLY A 193 -4.79 -28.66 30.25
CA GLY A 193 -5.09 -29.90 30.99
C GLY A 193 -4.95 -31.16 30.14
N ASP A 194 -5.37 -32.29 30.71
CA ASP A 194 -5.29 -33.59 30.04
C ASP A 194 -6.24 -33.68 28.84
N TYR A 195 -5.77 -34.32 27.77
CA TYR A 195 -6.52 -34.47 26.53
C TYR A 195 -6.30 -35.84 25.89
N ASP A 196 -7.24 -36.21 25.03
CA ASP A 196 -7.12 -37.33 24.09
C ASP A 196 -7.01 -36.78 22.66
N VAL A 197 -6.17 -37.39 21.82
CA VAL A 197 -6.07 -37.03 20.41
C VAL A 197 -7.23 -37.65 19.64
N PHE A 198 -8.14 -36.81 19.15
CA PHE A 198 -9.32 -37.23 18.39
C PHE A 198 -9.00 -37.43 16.90
N TRP A 199 -8.10 -36.62 16.34
CA TRP A 199 -7.61 -36.75 14.96
C TRP A 199 -6.16 -36.25 14.88
N PRO A 200 -5.26 -36.88 14.07
CA PRO A 200 -5.50 -38.03 13.19
C PRO A 200 -5.60 -39.36 13.95
N THR A 201 -6.42 -40.28 13.44
CA THR A 201 -6.53 -41.66 13.97
C THR A 201 -5.64 -42.61 13.19
N LYS A 202 -5.19 -43.73 13.78
CA LYS A 202 -4.38 -44.75 13.08
C LYS A 202 -5.08 -45.36 11.85
N ALA A 203 -6.40 -45.25 11.77
CA ALA A 203 -7.20 -45.70 10.63
C ALA A 203 -7.19 -44.70 9.46
N ASP A 204 -6.78 -43.44 9.65
CA ASP A 204 -6.68 -42.45 8.59
C ASP A 204 -5.42 -42.74 7.74
N PRO A 205 -5.50 -42.91 6.41
CA PRO A 205 -4.34 -43.15 5.56
C PRO A 205 -3.33 -41.99 5.57
N ARG A 206 -3.72 -40.81 6.06
CA ARG A 206 -2.87 -39.64 6.24
C ARG A 206 -2.25 -39.58 7.63
N PHE A 207 -2.48 -40.58 8.48
CA PHE A 207 -1.93 -40.62 9.83
C PHE A 207 -0.42 -40.46 9.82
N LYS A 208 0.05 -39.62 10.74
CA LYS A 208 1.45 -39.49 11.08
C LYS A 208 1.55 -39.37 12.60
N PRO A 209 2.70 -39.76 13.21
CA PRO A 209 2.91 -39.65 14.64
C PRO A 209 2.64 -38.24 15.17
N THR A 210 2.08 -38.16 16.38
CA THR A 210 1.61 -36.92 17.03
C THR A 210 2.50 -36.48 18.20
N ASP A 211 3.69 -37.06 18.38
CA ASP A 211 4.65 -36.72 19.44
C ASP A 211 5.02 -35.22 19.47
N TRP A 212 4.87 -34.52 18.34
CA TRP A 212 5.08 -33.08 18.22
C TRP A 212 4.11 -32.26 19.07
N LEU A 213 2.94 -32.80 19.45
CA LEU A 213 1.98 -32.10 20.31
C LEU A 213 2.61 -31.75 21.67
N GLU A 214 3.42 -32.66 22.21
CA GLU A 214 4.11 -32.49 23.49
C GLU A 214 5.50 -31.88 23.28
N LYS A 215 6.29 -32.41 22.34
CA LYS A 215 7.68 -31.95 22.10
C LYS A 215 7.77 -30.49 21.63
N GLU A 216 6.73 -30.00 20.97
CA GLU A 216 6.66 -28.65 20.40
C GLU A 216 5.49 -27.86 21.02
N ALA A 217 5.04 -28.24 22.23
CA ALA A 217 3.88 -27.65 22.89
C ALA A 217 3.98 -26.11 23.02
N ASP A 218 5.18 -25.61 23.30
CA ASP A 218 5.45 -24.18 23.53
C ASP A 218 5.26 -23.32 22.27
N THR A 219 5.38 -23.91 21.08
CA THR A 219 5.29 -23.17 19.81
C THR A 219 3.99 -23.42 19.06
N ASN A 220 3.28 -24.50 19.40
CA ASN A 220 2.02 -24.90 18.76
C ASN A 220 0.92 -23.85 18.90
N ILE A 221 0.16 -23.65 17.81
CA ILE A 221 -0.95 -22.71 17.76
C ILE A 221 -2.24 -23.46 18.09
N VAL A 222 -2.96 -23.00 19.11
CA VAL A 222 -4.18 -23.68 19.58
C VAL A 222 -5.40 -22.81 19.35
N THR A 223 -6.44 -23.42 18.79
CA THR A 223 -7.72 -22.80 18.46
C THR A 223 -8.86 -23.51 19.17
N GLU A 224 -9.75 -22.75 19.80
CA GLU A 224 -10.99 -23.26 20.37
C GLU A 224 -11.98 -23.62 19.24
N LEU A 225 -12.53 -24.83 19.22
CA LEU A 225 -13.60 -25.19 18.27
C LEU A 225 -14.98 -25.05 18.90
N MET A 226 -16.04 -25.16 18.09
CA MET A 226 -17.43 -24.99 18.55
C MET A 226 -17.81 -25.96 19.67
N ASP A 227 -17.37 -27.22 19.54
CA ASP A 227 -17.71 -28.25 20.49
C ASP A 227 -16.92 -28.04 21.80
N LYS A 228 -17.64 -28.03 22.92
CA LYS A 228 -17.05 -27.76 24.23
C LYS A 228 -15.91 -28.73 24.54
N GLY A 229 -14.73 -28.17 24.81
CA GLY A 229 -13.53 -28.94 25.13
C GLY A 229 -12.86 -29.60 23.92
N ILE A 230 -13.24 -29.23 22.69
CA ILE A 230 -12.53 -29.63 21.47
C ILE A 230 -11.64 -28.48 21.02
N LEU A 231 -10.35 -28.79 20.82
CA LEU A 231 -9.36 -27.84 20.35
C LEU A 231 -8.72 -28.32 19.06
N ARG A 232 -8.38 -27.39 18.17
CA ARG A 232 -7.50 -27.63 17.04
C ARG A 232 -6.10 -27.14 17.40
N VAL A 233 -5.11 -28.00 17.22
CA VAL A 233 -3.69 -27.67 17.38
C VAL A 233 -3.06 -27.68 16.00
N ASP A 234 -2.53 -26.55 15.54
CA ASP A 234 -1.71 -26.45 14.33
C ASP A 234 -0.23 -26.43 14.73
N ARG A 235 0.55 -27.35 14.15
CA ARG A 235 2.00 -27.48 14.39
C ARG A 235 2.71 -26.24 13.86
N ASN A 236 3.51 -25.61 14.71
CA ASN A 236 4.34 -24.47 14.35
C ASN A 236 5.76 -24.73 14.86
N HIS A 237 6.54 -25.42 14.02
CA HIS A 237 7.84 -25.95 14.43
C HIS A 237 8.88 -24.81 14.57
N PRO A 238 9.74 -24.82 15.60
CA PRO A 238 10.73 -23.77 15.81
C PRO A 238 11.75 -23.63 14.65
N ASP A 239 12.14 -24.75 14.03
CA ASP A 239 13.03 -24.74 12.85
C ASP A 239 12.32 -24.45 11.52
N TYR A 240 11.06 -24.03 11.54
CA TYR A 240 10.37 -23.63 10.31
C TYR A 240 11.02 -22.36 9.75
N LYS A 241 11.68 -22.50 8.60
CA LYS A 241 12.42 -21.44 7.92
C LYS A 241 11.51 -20.64 6.99
N GLN A 242 11.74 -19.34 7.01
CA GLN A 242 11.25 -18.42 5.99
C GLN A 242 12.08 -18.56 4.71
N ALA A 243 11.44 -18.29 3.57
CA ALA A 243 12.14 -18.22 2.30
C ALA A 243 13.15 -17.06 2.33
N PRO A 244 14.37 -17.26 1.80
CA PRO A 244 15.38 -16.21 1.82
C PRO A 244 15.00 -15.08 0.86
N GLU A 245 15.24 -13.85 1.32
CA GLU A 245 15.15 -12.65 0.50
C GLU A 245 16.15 -12.71 -0.68
N PRO A 246 15.76 -12.30 -1.90
CA PRO A 246 16.67 -12.30 -3.04
C PRO A 246 17.79 -11.27 -2.85
N LYS A 247 19.04 -11.74 -2.98
CA LYS A 247 20.23 -10.88 -2.92
C LYS A 247 20.54 -10.18 -4.25
N LYS A 248 19.97 -10.67 -5.36
CA LYS A 248 20.15 -10.14 -6.72
C LYS A 248 18.84 -10.23 -7.51
N ALA A 249 18.75 -9.45 -8.59
CA ALA A 249 17.62 -9.51 -9.51
C ALA A 249 17.47 -10.90 -10.14
N TYR A 250 16.22 -11.31 -10.36
CA TYR A 250 15.89 -12.54 -11.08
C TYR A 250 16.03 -12.32 -12.59
N LYS A 251 16.44 -13.37 -13.32
CA LYS A 251 16.59 -13.28 -14.79
C LYS A 251 15.23 -13.16 -15.50
N THR A 252 14.21 -13.85 -14.98
CA THR A 252 12.84 -13.94 -15.53
C THR A 252 12.80 -14.18 -17.04
N THR A 253 12.69 -15.44 -17.45
CA THR A 253 12.72 -15.83 -18.87
C THR A 253 11.46 -16.57 -19.31
N ARG A 254 10.53 -16.87 -18.40
CA ARG A 254 9.27 -17.53 -18.69
C ARG A 254 8.12 -16.81 -17.99
N SER A 255 6.91 -17.08 -18.45
CA SER A 255 5.67 -16.65 -17.80
C SER A 255 5.06 -17.79 -16.95
N GLY A 256 4.02 -17.47 -16.19
CA GLY A 256 3.24 -18.40 -15.38
C GLY A 256 1.88 -18.73 -16.00
N SER A 257 1.10 -19.59 -15.32
CA SER A 257 -0.23 -20.02 -15.79
C SER A 257 -1.39 -19.16 -15.27
N HIS A 258 -1.24 -18.50 -14.13
CA HIS A 258 -2.28 -17.65 -13.54
C HIS A 258 -1.70 -16.27 -13.22
N LEU A 259 -1.96 -15.27 -14.07
CA LEU A 259 -1.27 -13.99 -13.98
C LEU A 259 -1.94 -12.98 -13.03
N ALA A 260 -3.21 -13.13 -12.64
CA ALA A 260 -3.81 -12.26 -11.61
C ALA A 260 -3.02 -12.23 -10.29
N PRO A 261 -2.80 -13.35 -9.58
CA PRO A 261 -2.13 -13.32 -8.29
C PRO A 261 -0.68 -12.88 -8.40
N VAL A 262 0.00 -13.18 -9.52
CA VAL A 262 1.34 -12.69 -9.85
C VAL A 262 1.33 -11.17 -10.00
N GLY A 263 0.40 -10.63 -10.77
CA GLY A 263 0.26 -9.19 -11.00
C GLY A 263 -0.13 -8.42 -9.75
N MET A 264 -1.00 -8.98 -8.89
CA MET A 264 -1.29 -8.42 -7.57
C MET A 264 -0.04 -8.36 -6.70
N GLY A 265 0.78 -9.42 -6.72
CA GLY A 265 2.07 -9.43 -6.04
C GLY A 265 3.01 -8.36 -6.58
N ALA A 266 3.12 -8.23 -7.90
CA ALA A 266 3.93 -7.18 -8.53
C ALA A 266 3.50 -5.79 -8.05
N VAL A 267 2.20 -5.49 -8.07
CA VAL A 267 1.66 -4.21 -7.57
C VAL A 267 1.97 -4.03 -6.09
N ALA A 268 1.69 -5.02 -5.24
CA ALA A 268 1.93 -4.94 -3.79
C ALA A 268 3.40 -4.62 -3.46
N HIS A 269 4.34 -5.25 -4.16
CA HIS A 269 5.78 -5.04 -3.94
C HIS A 269 6.32 -3.75 -4.59
N MET A 270 5.54 -3.11 -5.46
CA MET A 270 6.00 -1.95 -6.26
C MET A 270 5.28 -0.64 -5.94
N VAL A 271 4.14 -0.67 -5.24
CA VAL A 271 3.50 0.52 -4.64
C VAL A 271 4.50 1.16 -3.65
N ARG A 272 5.16 2.26 -4.08
CA ARG A 272 6.36 2.82 -3.43
C ARG A 272 6.06 3.83 -2.33
N GLY A 273 6.51 3.54 -1.10
CA GLY A 273 7.43 4.36 -0.27
C GLY A 273 8.72 3.52 -0.06
N ASP A 274 9.78 3.99 0.61
CA ASP A 274 11.08 3.29 0.77
C ASP A 274 10.98 1.74 0.88
N ILE A 275 11.37 1.02 -0.17
CA ILE A 275 11.26 -0.45 -0.27
C ILE A 275 12.67 -1.06 -0.26
N PRO A 276 12.93 -2.10 0.57
CA PRO A 276 14.15 -2.89 0.49
C PRO A 276 14.45 -3.33 -0.94
N THR A 277 15.74 -3.41 -1.30
CA THR A 277 16.15 -3.78 -2.65
C THR A 277 15.72 -5.21 -3.00
N SER A 278 15.69 -6.13 -2.04
CA SER A 278 15.24 -7.52 -2.26
C SER A 278 13.77 -7.59 -2.68
N TRP A 279 12.91 -6.79 -2.05
CA TRP A 279 11.50 -6.67 -2.40
C TRP A 279 11.30 -6.11 -3.81
N LYS A 280 12.13 -5.16 -4.24
CA LYS A 280 12.13 -4.67 -5.63
C LYS A 280 12.52 -5.78 -6.61
N TYR A 281 13.47 -6.64 -6.26
CA TYR A 281 13.85 -7.79 -7.09
C TYR A 281 12.67 -8.75 -7.26
N LEU A 282 11.95 -9.07 -6.16
CA LEU A 282 10.77 -9.92 -6.23
C LEU A 282 9.63 -9.25 -7.01
N GLY A 283 9.33 -7.97 -6.73
CA GLY A 283 8.28 -7.21 -7.42
C GLY A 283 8.51 -7.13 -8.94
N ARG A 284 9.75 -6.86 -9.37
CA ARG A 284 10.13 -6.86 -10.79
C ARG A 284 10.07 -8.25 -11.40
N HIS A 285 10.45 -9.29 -10.65
CA HIS A 285 10.34 -10.66 -11.11
C HIS A 285 8.88 -11.05 -11.39
N LEU A 286 7.96 -10.69 -10.49
CA LEU A 286 6.52 -10.86 -10.68
C LEU A 286 6.02 -10.05 -11.88
N ALA A 287 6.41 -8.77 -12.00
CA ALA A 287 6.00 -7.90 -13.11
C ALA A 287 6.47 -8.43 -14.48
N ASN A 288 7.73 -8.88 -14.55
CA ASN A 288 8.33 -9.45 -15.76
C ASN A 288 7.69 -10.80 -16.11
N THR A 289 7.30 -11.60 -15.11
CA THR A 289 6.54 -12.84 -15.33
C THR A 289 5.21 -12.56 -16.04
N CYS A 290 4.50 -11.48 -15.67
CA CYS A 290 3.31 -11.04 -16.39
C CYS A 290 3.61 -10.56 -17.81
N ALA A 291 4.67 -9.76 -17.99
CA ALA A 291 4.97 -9.11 -19.27
C ALA A 291 5.44 -10.06 -20.39
N ILE A 292 6.00 -11.23 -20.06
CA ILE A 292 6.61 -12.15 -21.04
C ILE A 292 5.59 -12.84 -21.97
N ALA A 293 4.41 -13.22 -21.46
CA ALA A 293 3.42 -13.97 -22.24
C ALA A 293 2.03 -13.32 -22.16
N PRO A 294 1.74 -12.30 -22.98
CA PRO A 294 0.43 -11.64 -22.97
C PRO A 294 -0.74 -12.59 -23.25
N GLY A 295 -0.51 -13.70 -23.96
CA GLY A 295 -1.53 -14.73 -24.18
C GLY A 295 -2.11 -15.34 -22.90
N ASN A 296 -1.34 -15.36 -21.81
CA ASN A 296 -1.77 -15.94 -20.54
C ASN A 296 -2.49 -14.93 -19.62
N ALA A 297 -2.65 -13.67 -20.05
CA ALA A 297 -3.21 -12.61 -19.20
C ALA A 297 -4.68 -12.84 -18.82
N PHE A 298 -5.39 -13.66 -19.59
CA PHE A 298 -6.78 -14.04 -19.33
C PHE A 298 -6.91 -15.50 -18.90
N ASP A 299 -5.79 -16.23 -18.82
CA ASP A 299 -5.76 -17.61 -18.38
C ASP A 299 -5.74 -17.69 -16.85
N GLY A 300 -6.67 -18.48 -16.31
CA GLY A 300 -6.70 -18.81 -14.89
C GLY A 300 -8.08 -19.14 -14.34
N HIS A 301 -8.09 -19.72 -13.15
CA HIS A 301 -9.30 -20.00 -12.39
C HIS A 301 -9.86 -18.71 -11.74
N ALA A 302 -11.19 -18.50 -11.82
CA ALA A 302 -11.98 -17.26 -11.57
C ALA A 302 -12.43 -16.58 -12.88
N GLY A 303 -12.70 -15.26 -12.87
CA GLY A 303 -13.24 -14.52 -14.01
C GLY A 303 -12.16 -13.86 -14.88
N GLY A 304 -12.34 -13.87 -16.20
CA GLY A 304 -11.36 -13.32 -17.16
C GLY A 304 -11.04 -11.83 -16.94
N ASN A 305 -12.02 -11.04 -16.51
CA ASN A 305 -11.80 -9.62 -16.18
C ASN A 305 -10.82 -9.40 -15.01
N LEU A 306 -10.86 -10.27 -13.99
CA LEU A 306 -9.94 -10.20 -12.84
C LEU A 306 -8.50 -10.48 -13.30
N HIS A 307 -8.31 -11.50 -14.12
CA HIS A 307 -7.01 -11.88 -14.69
C HIS A 307 -6.45 -10.79 -15.58
N GLY A 308 -7.23 -10.32 -16.55
CA GLY A 308 -6.81 -9.21 -17.42
C GLY A 308 -6.43 -7.97 -16.63
N PHE A 309 -7.27 -7.53 -15.69
CA PHE A 309 -7.01 -6.32 -14.91
C PHE A 309 -5.70 -6.39 -14.12
N TRP A 310 -5.52 -7.41 -13.28
CA TRP A 310 -4.35 -7.49 -12.41
C TRP A 310 -3.08 -7.90 -13.13
N SER A 311 -3.17 -8.72 -14.19
CA SER A 311 -2.02 -9.03 -15.05
C SER A 311 -1.48 -7.77 -15.73
N ILE A 312 -2.37 -6.91 -16.26
CA ILE A 312 -1.96 -5.66 -16.93
C ILE A 312 -1.40 -4.64 -15.93
N LEU A 313 -2.03 -4.47 -14.76
CA LEU A 313 -1.47 -3.60 -13.71
C LEU A 313 -0.11 -4.08 -13.21
N GLY A 314 0.06 -5.41 -13.08
CA GLY A 314 1.34 -6.01 -12.70
C GLY A 314 2.41 -5.84 -13.77
N SER A 315 2.09 -6.08 -15.05
CA SER A 315 3.03 -5.91 -16.15
C SER A 315 3.48 -4.46 -16.31
N ALA A 316 2.60 -3.49 -16.00
CA ALA A 316 2.95 -2.07 -15.98
C ALA A 316 4.11 -1.70 -15.03
N GLN A 317 4.45 -2.58 -14.07
CA GLN A 317 5.60 -2.42 -13.17
C GLN A 317 6.91 -3.03 -13.71
N SER A 318 6.89 -3.61 -14.91
CA SER A 318 8.03 -4.27 -15.55
C SER A 318 9.14 -3.26 -15.87
N ASP A 319 10.39 -3.69 -15.71
CA ASP A 319 11.59 -2.96 -16.11
C ASP A 319 12.11 -3.38 -17.50
N GLN A 320 11.32 -4.13 -18.26
CA GLN A 320 11.65 -4.63 -19.60
C GLN A 320 10.85 -3.87 -20.68
N PRO A 321 11.32 -2.72 -21.19
CA PRO A 321 10.51 -1.82 -22.01
C PRO A 321 10.06 -2.43 -23.35
N LYS A 322 10.89 -3.27 -23.97
CA LYS A 322 10.54 -3.93 -25.24
C LYS A 322 9.41 -4.95 -25.03
N GLN A 323 9.54 -5.79 -24.00
CA GLN A 323 8.53 -6.78 -23.61
C GLN A 323 7.24 -6.11 -23.18
N LEU A 324 7.33 -5.06 -22.36
CA LEU A 324 6.17 -4.29 -21.90
C LEU A 324 5.42 -3.64 -23.08
N ARG A 325 6.15 -3.09 -24.06
CA ARG A 325 5.53 -2.53 -25.26
C ARG A 325 4.77 -3.61 -26.04
N ALA A 326 5.41 -4.75 -26.30
CA ALA A 326 4.76 -5.87 -26.99
C ALA A 326 3.53 -6.38 -26.24
N TYR A 327 3.61 -6.46 -24.91
CA TYR A 327 2.49 -6.84 -24.04
C TYR A 327 1.32 -5.84 -24.19
N PHE A 328 1.57 -4.54 -24.12
CA PHE A 328 0.52 -3.54 -24.30
C PHE A 328 -0.06 -3.49 -25.71
N ASP A 329 0.74 -3.73 -26.74
CA ASP A 329 0.24 -3.85 -28.11
C ASP A 329 -0.73 -5.04 -28.25
N TYR A 330 -0.42 -6.17 -27.61
CA TYR A 330 -1.37 -7.30 -27.55
C TYR A 330 -2.64 -6.95 -26.76
N MET A 331 -2.50 -6.30 -25.59
CA MET A 331 -3.66 -5.93 -24.76
C MET A 331 -4.54 -4.87 -25.39
N LYS A 332 -3.99 -4.04 -26.29
CA LYS A 332 -4.76 -3.09 -27.08
C LYS A 332 -5.83 -3.80 -27.92
N THR A 333 -5.49 -4.96 -28.50
CA THR A 333 -6.44 -5.78 -29.25
C THR A 333 -7.64 -6.19 -28.40
N PHE A 334 -7.41 -6.56 -27.13
CA PHE A 334 -8.51 -6.87 -26.20
C PHE A 334 -9.43 -5.66 -25.98
N LEU A 335 -8.87 -4.47 -25.75
CA LEU A 335 -9.68 -3.26 -25.53
C LEU A 335 -10.50 -2.90 -26.78
N ILE A 336 -9.90 -2.96 -27.96
CA ILE A 336 -10.57 -2.68 -29.25
C ILE A 336 -11.71 -3.66 -29.50
N LEU A 337 -11.46 -4.97 -29.35
CA LEU A 337 -12.48 -6.00 -29.60
C LEU A 337 -13.56 -6.04 -28.52
N SER A 338 -13.29 -5.49 -27.34
CA SER A 338 -14.27 -5.36 -26.26
C SER A 338 -15.15 -4.13 -26.40
N GLU A 339 -14.81 -3.17 -27.26
CA GLU A 339 -15.57 -1.94 -27.43
C GLU A 339 -16.95 -2.17 -28.06
N THR A 340 -17.96 -1.53 -27.49
CA THR A 340 -19.34 -1.55 -27.97
C THR A 340 -19.70 -0.19 -28.58
N HIS A 341 -20.73 -0.13 -29.41
CA HIS A 341 -21.12 1.09 -30.15
C HIS A 341 -21.37 2.34 -29.29
N ASN A 342 -21.61 2.19 -27.99
CA ASN A 342 -21.81 3.30 -27.06
C ASN A 342 -20.54 3.72 -26.30
N GLY A 343 -19.37 3.22 -26.70
CA GLY A 343 -18.07 3.49 -26.07
C GLY A 343 -17.82 2.73 -24.76
N GLY A 344 -18.76 1.86 -24.34
CA GLY A 344 -18.54 0.92 -23.23
C GLY A 344 -17.78 -0.32 -23.68
N LEU A 345 -17.21 -1.06 -22.73
CA LEU A 345 -16.54 -2.34 -22.99
C LEU A 345 -17.40 -3.52 -22.51
N ILE A 346 -17.40 -4.63 -23.24
CA ILE A 346 -18.01 -5.89 -22.83
C ILE A 346 -16.94 -6.94 -22.50
N LEU A 347 -17.18 -7.81 -21.50
CA LEU A 347 -16.29 -8.94 -21.27
C LEU A 347 -16.40 -9.91 -22.44
N GLN A 348 -15.32 -9.99 -23.22
CA GLN A 348 -15.20 -10.95 -24.32
C GLN A 348 -14.71 -12.31 -23.78
N PRO A 349 -15.07 -13.44 -24.43
CA PRO A 349 -14.64 -14.77 -24.04
C PRO A 349 -13.16 -15.00 -24.40
N TRP A 350 -12.25 -14.40 -23.64
CA TRP A 350 -10.81 -14.63 -23.77
C TRP A 350 -10.34 -15.53 -22.64
N GLY A 351 -9.71 -16.63 -23.01
CA GLY A 351 -9.12 -17.61 -22.09
C GLY A 351 -9.12 -18.99 -22.73
N ARG A 352 -7.99 -19.70 -22.64
CA ARG A 352 -7.84 -21.02 -23.26
C ARG A 352 -8.56 -22.13 -22.50
N ASP A 353 -8.81 -21.92 -21.20
CA ASP A 353 -8.96 -23.06 -20.29
C ASP A 353 -10.35 -23.34 -19.73
N ARG A 354 -11.36 -22.44 -19.73
CA ARG A 354 -12.69 -22.79 -19.18
C ARG A 354 -13.88 -22.07 -19.84
N PRO A 355 -14.95 -22.79 -20.22
CA PRO A 355 -16.24 -22.23 -20.63
C PRO A 355 -16.91 -21.34 -19.56
N ASN A 356 -16.55 -21.53 -18.29
CA ASN A 356 -17.12 -20.81 -17.15
C ASN A 356 -16.41 -19.49 -16.80
N CYS A 357 -15.32 -19.10 -17.47
CA CYS A 357 -14.69 -17.79 -17.26
C CYS A 357 -15.60 -16.61 -17.67
N ASN A 358 -16.72 -16.93 -18.34
CA ASN A 358 -17.78 -16.03 -18.78
C ASN A 358 -19.00 -16.00 -17.84
N SER A 359 -18.96 -16.64 -16.67
CA SER A 359 -20.13 -16.79 -15.78
C SER A 359 -20.57 -15.50 -15.05
N ASP A 360 -20.05 -14.33 -15.43
CA ASP A 360 -20.42 -13.04 -14.83
C ASP A 360 -21.61 -12.37 -15.54
N CYS A 361 -22.60 -13.15 -15.98
CA CYS A 361 -23.90 -12.59 -16.36
C CYS A 361 -24.55 -11.81 -15.19
N SER A 362 -24.16 -12.11 -13.94
CA SER A 362 -24.68 -11.49 -12.71
C SER A 362 -24.02 -10.15 -12.33
N TYR A 363 -22.80 -9.84 -12.79
CA TYR A 363 -22.01 -8.67 -12.33
C TYR A 363 -21.94 -7.50 -13.33
N GLY A 364 -22.82 -7.53 -14.34
CA GLY A 364 -22.95 -6.46 -15.32
C GLY A 364 -21.90 -6.59 -16.41
N PRO A 365 -22.22 -7.25 -17.55
CA PRO A 365 -21.24 -7.58 -18.59
C PRO A 365 -20.53 -6.35 -19.19
N ARG A 366 -21.04 -5.14 -18.94
CA ARG A 366 -20.50 -3.87 -19.43
C ARG A 366 -19.86 -2.99 -18.36
N THR A 367 -20.52 -2.76 -17.23
CA THR A 367 -20.08 -1.75 -16.25
C THR A 367 -18.71 -2.08 -15.67
N LEU A 368 -18.50 -3.34 -15.27
CA LEU A 368 -17.26 -3.78 -14.66
C LEU A 368 -16.11 -3.74 -15.69
N THR A 369 -16.32 -4.29 -16.88
CA THR A 369 -15.31 -4.30 -17.96
C THR A 369 -14.97 -2.88 -18.42
N THR A 370 -15.97 -1.99 -18.52
CA THR A 370 -15.75 -0.57 -18.84
C THR A 370 -14.92 0.11 -17.77
N ALA A 371 -15.21 -0.14 -16.48
CA ALA A 371 -14.42 0.41 -15.39
C ALA A 371 -12.98 -0.11 -15.39
N THR A 372 -12.78 -1.41 -15.67
CA THR A 372 -11.47 -2.03 -15.87
C THR A 372 -10.71 -1.29 -16.98
N GLY A 373 -11.27 -1.21 -18.18
CA GLY A 373 -10.62 -0.56 -19.31
C GLY A 373 -10.30 0.91 -19.05
N ALA A 374 -11.20 1.65 -18.38
CA ALA A 374 -10.96 3.03 -18.01
C ALA A 374 -9.75 3.22 -17.07
N ILE A 375 -9.54 2.32 -16.09
CA ILE A 375 -8.35 2.35 -15.23
C ILE A 375 -7.10 2.02 -16.05
N LEU A 376 -7.16 0.99 -16.90
CA LEU A 376 -6.03 0.55 -17.71
C LEU A 376 -5.59 1.62 -18.71
N LEU A 377 -6.53 2.29 -19.37
CA LEU A 377 -6.25 3.45 -20.23
C LEU A 377 -5.70 4.65 -19.45
N SER A 378 -5.94 4.70 -18.13
CA SER A 378 -5.40 5.72 -17.24
C SER A 378 -4.02 5.37 -16.67
N LEU A 379 -3.41 4.23 -17.03
CA LEU A 379 -2.06 3.84 -16.56
C LEU A 379 -1.01 4.92 -16.86
N GLY A 380 -1.10 5.58 -18.02
CA GLY A 380 -0.21 6.67 -18.38
C GLY A 380 -0.31 7.90 -17.47
N LYS A 381 -1.44 8.10 -16.80
CA LYS A 381 -1.66 9.24 -15.89
C LYS A 381 -0.99 9.05 -14.53
N ARG A 382 -0.77 7.79 -14.11
CA ARG A 382 -0.14 7.42 -12.83
C ARG A 382 -0.70 8.22 -11.65
N HIS A 383 -2.02 8.39 -11.60
CA HIS A 383 -2.66 9.21 -10.56
C HIS A 383 -2.84 8.42 -9.26
N LEU A 384 -3.14 7.12 -9.37
CA LEU A 384 -3.26 6.20 -8.24
C LEU A 384 -1.94 5.45 -8.00
N GLN A 385 -1.71 5.03 -6.76
CA GLN A 385 -0.52 4.24 -6.42
C GLN A 385 -0.47 2.90 -7.16
N ILE A 386 -1.60 2.18 -7.27
CA ILE A 386 -1.70 0.93 -8.03
C ILE A 386 -1.43 1.13 -9.53
N THR A 387 -1.48 2.38 -10.02
CA THR A 387 -1.13 2.76 -11.40
C THR A 387 0.27 3.38 -11.52
N GLY A 388 1.06 3.37 -10.45
CA GLY A 388 2.45 3.85 -10.45
C GLY A 388 2.64 5.32 -10.03
N ALA A 389 1.70 5.94 -9.31
CA ALA A 389 1.92 7.27 -8.75
C ALA A 389 3.21 7.32 -7.91
N GLY A 390 4.08 8.30 -8.17
CA GLY A 390 5.37 8.42 -7.49
C GLY A 390 6.47 7.47 -7.99
N THR A 391 6.24 6.68 -9.04
CA THR A 391 7.30 5.88 -9.70
C THR A 391 7.98 6.70 -10.80
N SER A 392 9.23 7.09 -10.57
CA SER A 392 10.09 7.74 -11.57
C SER A 392 10.58 6.70 -12.59
N ALA A 393 9.77 6.39 -13.60
CA ALA A 393 10.22 5.58 -14.74
C ALA A 393 9.39 5.87 -15.99
N ALA A 394 9.80 6.87 -16.78
CA ALA A 394 9.86 6.89 -18.26
C ALA A 394 9.66 8.31 -18.84
N VAL A 395 10.76 8.85 -19.36
CA VAL A 395 10.94 9.73 -20.54
C VAL A 395 9.90 10.84 -20.75
N SER A 396 10.27 12.04 -20.31
CA SER A 396 9.83 13.30 -20.91
C SER A 396 11.06 14.22 -20.90
N ASN A 397 11.41 14.76 -22.07
CA ASN A 397 12.49 15.70 -22.30
C ASN A 397 12.31 16.97 -21.47
N SER A 398 12.76 16.94 -20.22
CA SER A 398 13.11 18.14 -19.47
C SER A 398 14.22 17.83 -18.48
N THR A 399 15.20 18.72 -18.50
CA THR A 399 16.49 18.75 -17.79
C THR A 399 16.37 18.30 -16.31
N PRO A 400 17.34 17.55 -15.76
CA PRO A 400 17.13 16.72 -14.59
C PRO A 400 17.07 17.54 -13.29
N LYS A 401 16.05 17.31 -12.46
CA LYS A 401 16.13 17.59 -11.02
C LYS A 401 16.54 16.33 -10.28
N ARG A 402 17.84 16.27 -9.93
CA ARG A 402 18.41 15.31 -8.97
C ARG A 402 17.72 15.42 -7.61
N GLY A 403 17.64 14.30 -6.90
CA GLY A 403 17.24 14.26 -5.50
C GLY A 403 17.08 12.83 -5.00
N PHE A 404 18.20 12.16 -4.74
CA PHE A 404 18.23 10.95 -3.90
C PHE A 404 17.79 11.34 -2.48
N SER A 405 16.82 10.62 -1.90
CA SER A 405 16.41 10.81 -0.52
C SER A 405 17.33 10.02 0.41
N SER A 406 18.25 10.71 1.08
CA SER A 406 18.93 10.23 2.28
C SER A 406 17.98 10.20 3.50
N PRO A 407 18.32 9.45 4.57
CA PRO A 407 17.52 9.38 5.79
C PRO A 407 17.31 10.76 6.40
N ARG A 408 16.09 11.08 6.86
CA ARG A 408 15.78 12.35 7.52
C ARG A 408 16.50 12.41 8.87
N ARG A 409 17.53 13.26 8.96
CA ARG A 409 18.20 13.61 10.23
C ARG A 409 17.26 14.42 11.14
N LYS A 410 17.51 14.41 12.45
CA LYS A 410 16.82 15.27 13.44
C LYS A 410 17.09 16.75 13.13
N ALA A 411 16.06 17.58 13.31
CA ALA A 411 16.17 19.02 13.13
C ALA A 411 17.02 19.66 14.23
N ARG A 412 17.84 20.62 13.85
CA ARG A 412 18.72 21.38 14.74
C ARG A 412 17.99 22.63 15.25
N SER A 413 18.26 23.02 16.50
CA SER A 413 17.67 24.20 17.14
C SER A 413 18.60 25.41 17.05
N ILE A 414 18.04 26.62 16.93
CA ILE A 414 18.76 27.89 17.08
C ILE A 414 18.25 28.64 18.31
N SER A 415 19.07 29.51 18.90
CA SER A 415 18.66 30.36 20.03
C SER A 415 17.64 31.43 19.60
N ASP A 416 16.85 31.92 20.55
CA ASP A 416 15.84 32.97 20.29
C ASP A 416 16.47 34.30 19.83
N GLU A 417 17.67 34.61 20.30
CA GLU A 417 18.46 35.77 19.86
C GLU A 417 18.84 35.65 18.37
N ARG A 418 19.35 34.48 17.95
CA ARG A 418 19.70 34.19 16.55
C ARG A 418 18.45 34.16 15.67
N ARG A 419 17.34 33.65 16.20
CA ARG A 419 16.05 33.66 15.50
C ARG A 419 15.54 35.07 15.24
N THR A 420 15.68 35.98 16.21
CA THR A 420 15.31 37.39 16.05
C THR A 420 16.12 38.09 14.96
N LEU A 421 17.42 37.77 14.86
CA LEU A 421 18.28 38.27 13.77
C LEU A 421 17.87 37.71 12.41
N LEU A 422 17.51 36.43 12.35
CA LEU A 422 17.01 35.76 11.15
C LEU A 422 15.70 36.40 10.64
N ASP A 423 14.77 36.71 11.55
CA ASP A 423 13.50 37.40 11.24
C ASP A 423 13.74 38.79 10.64
N LYS A 424 14.65 39.57 11.22
CA LYS A 424 15.05 40.88 10.66
C LYS A 424 15.65 40.74 9.26
N GLY A 425 16.48 39.74 9.03
CA GLY A 425 17.07 39.45 7.73
C GLY A 425 16.02 39.09 6.68
N LEU A 426 15.04 38.25 7.02
CA LEU A 426 13.96 37.86 6.12
C LEU A 426 13.07 39.05 5.75
N ILE A 427 12.70 39.89 6.72
CA ILE A 427 11.90 41.10 6.46
C ILE A 427 12.66 42.04 5.52
N LYS A 428 13.96 42.24 5.74
CA LYS A 428 14.81 43.07 4.86
C LYS A 428 14.77 42.56 3.42
N LEU A 429 14.98 41.25 3.19
CA LEU A 429 14.94 40.66 1.86
C LEU A 429 13.57 40.79 1.19
N LEU A 430 12.48 40.57 1.93
CA LEU A 430 11.12 40.77 1.43
C LEU A 430 10.87 42.24 1.05
N SER A 431 11.37 43.17 1.87
CA SER A 431 11.27 44.60 1.63
C SER A 431 12.01 44.99 0.35
N GLU A 432 13.23 44.50 0.15
CA GLU A 432 14.02 44.77 -1.07
C GLU A 432 13.32 44.27 -2.33
N ILE A 433 12.73 43.07 -2.31
CA ILE A 433 11.96 42.52 -3.45
C ILE A 433 10.69 43.37 -3.69
N SER A 434 10.03 43.81 -2.61
CA SER A 434 8.86 44.70 -2.71
C SER A 434 9.22 46.07 -3.28
N TYR A 435 10.33 46.69 -2.84
CA TYR A 435 10.79 47.99 -3.33
C TYR A 435 11.25 47.92 -4.79
N ALA A 436 11.87 46.81 -5.20
CA ALA A 436 12.25 46.55 -6.59
C ALA A 436 11.04 46.24 -7.50
N ASN A 437 9.81 46.21 -6.96
CA ASN A 437 8.59 45.84 -7.67
C ASN A 437 8.68 44.44 -8.33
N GLU A 438 9.41 43.52 -7.68
CA GLU A 438 9.64 42.16 -8.16
C GLU A 438 8.59 41.15 -7.66
N LEU A 439 7.74 41.56 -6.71
CA LEU A 439 6.64 40.75 -6.21
C LEU A 439 5.62 40.50 -7.33
N LYS A 440 5.60 39.26 -7.84
CA LYS A 440 4.62 38.79 -8.82
C LYS A 440 3.54 37.96 -8.11
N PRO A 441 2.36 37.74 -8.73
CA PRO A 441 1.34 36.85 -8.17
C PRO A 441 1.81 35.38 -8.09
N ASN A 442 2.60 35.06 -7.06
CA ASN A 442 3.07 33.72 -6.76
C ASN A 442 2.19 33.12 -5.65
N PRO A 443 1.40 32.06 -5.94
CA PRO A 443 0.49 31.47 -4.97
C PRO A 443 1.21 30.93 -3.73
N ILE A 444 0.85 31.46 -2.56
CA ILE A 444 1.29 30.98 -1.25
C ILE A 444 0.09 30.74 -0.34
N SER A 445 0.32 29.99 0.75
CA SER A 445 -0.65 29.76 1.82
C SER A 445 -0.01 30.14 3.15
N ILE A 446 -0.71 30.98 3.92
CA ILE A 446 -0.33 31.34 5.29
C ILE A 446 -1.49 31.01 6.24
N SER A 447 -1.20 30.75 7.51
CA SER A 447 -2.15 30.34 8.54
C SER A 447 -3.35 31.29 8.71
N LYS A 448 -3.16 32.60 8.47
CA LYS A 448 -4.19 33.64 8.60
C LYS A 448 -5.14 33.72 7.40
N ALA A 449 -4.90 32.98 6.31
CA ALA A 449 -5.70 33.03 5.09
C ALA A 449 -6.39 31.70 4.77
N ARG A 450 -7.67 31.75 4.36
CA ARG A 450 -8.49 30.57 4.02
C ARG A 450 -8.32 30.07 2.57
N GLY A 451 -7.45 30.69 1.78
CA GLY A 451 -7.24 30.36 0.37
C GLY A 451 -5.87 30.81 -0.14
N ASN A 452 -5.57 30.53 -1.41
CA ASN A 452 -4.31 30.92 -2.03
C ASN A 452 -4.26 32.44 -2.22
N ILE A 453 -3.23 33.04 -1.66
CA ILE A 453 -2.94 34.47 -1.71
C ILE A 453 -1.56 34.67 -2.36
N TRP A 454 -1.16 35.91 -2.57
CA TRP A 454 0.23 36.26 -2.88
C TRP A 454 0.63 37.48 -2.06
N LEU A 455 1.94 37.61 -1.78
CA LEU A 455 2.47 38.79 -1.10
C LEU A 455 2.50 39.95 -2.09
N ALA A 456 1.62 40.93 -1.88
CA ALA A 456 1.43 42.06 -2.78
C ALA A 456 2.41 43.21 -2.49
N LYS A 457 2.67 43.49 -1.20
CA LYS A 457 3.55 44.57 -0.79
C LYS A 457 4.08 44.35 0.62
N VAL A 458 5.28 44.86 0.90
CA VAL A 458 5.79 45.09 2.26
C VAL A 458 5.60 46.57 2.57
N GLU A 459 4.75 46.90 3.54
CA GLU A 459 4.37 48.29 3.85
C GLU A 459 5.34 48.98 4.79
N SER A 460 5.96 48.23 5.70
CA SER A 460 6.93 48.72 6.68
C SER A 460 7.86 47.58 7.13
N SER A 461 8.77 47.88 8.06
CA SER A 461 9.69 46.91 8.69
C SER A 461 9.03 45.77 9.47
N SER A 462 7.71 45.65 9.46
CA SER A 462 7.00 44.49 10.01
C SER A 462 5.67 44.18 9.32
N LYS A 463 5.09 45.08 8.51
CA LYS A 463 3.75 44.89 7.92
C LYS A 463 3.81 44.32 6.50
N LEU A 464 3.13 43.19 6.31
CA LEU A 464 3.03 42.46 5.05
C LEU A 464 1.59 42.47 4.53
N THR A 465 1.40 42.95 3.31
CA THR A 465 0.09 43.02 2.64
C THR A 465 -0.03 41.90 1.62
N PHE A 466 -1.04 41.08 1.80
CA PHE A 466 -1.35 39.95 0.93
C PHE A 466 -2.65 40.19 0.17
N GLN A 467 -2.69 39.71 -1.07
CA GLN A 467 -3.87 39.81 -1.92
C GLN A 467 -4.36 38.42 -2.32
N ALA A 468 -5.68 38.23 -2.37
CA ALA A 468 -6.28 37.02 -2.92
C ALA A 468 -5.94 36.88 -4.41
N LEU A 469 -5.66 35.66 -4.88
CA LEU A 469 -5.42 35.43 -6.33
C LEU A 469 -6.68 35.61 -7.20
N LYS A 470 -7.87 35.67 -6.58
CA LYS A 470 -9.14 35.92 -7.26
C LYS A 470 -9.86 37.06 -6.56
N GLY A 471 -10.09 38.15 -7.30
CA GLY A 471 -10.70 39.38 -6.80
C GLY A 471 -9.70 40.31 -6.10
N ASP A 472 -10.22 41.41 -5.55
CA ASP A 472 -9.40 42.54 -5.08
C ASP A 472 -9.28 42.61 -3.56
N LYS A 473 -9.58 41.52 -2.86
CA LYS A 473 -9.49 41.47 -1.39
C LYS A 473 -8.02 41.42 -0.96
N GLN A 474 -7.64 42.37 -0.12
CA GLN A 474 -6.33 42.45 0.52
C GLN A 474 -6.45 42.36 2.05
N ALA A 475 -5.39 41.88 2.69
CA ALA A 475 -5.25 41.87 4.14
C ALA A 475 -3.79 42.10 4.54
N THR A 476 -3.58 42.92 5.56
CA THR A 476 -2.26 43.27 6.10
C THR A 476 -2.07 42.61 7.45
N PHE A 477 -0.92 41.95 7.65
CA PHE A 477 -0.56 41.29 8.90
C PHE A 477 0.82 41.77 9.35
N ASP A 478 1.03 41.85 10.66
CA ASP A 478 2.38 42.00 11.20
C ASP A 478 3.14 40.67 11.04
N PHE A 479 4.43 40.73 10.74
CA PHE A 479 5.29 39.57 10.62
C PHE A 479 5.29 38.73 11.91
N THR A 480 5.19 39.38 13.07
CA THR A 480 5.14 38.72 14.38
C THR A 480 3.83 37.97 14.64
N ASP A 481 2.75 38.30 13.92
CA ASP A 481 1.46 37.60 14.02
C ASP A 481 1.43 36.29 13.23
N LEU A 482 2.47 36.02 12.44
CA LEU A 482 2.60 34.85 11.58
C LEU A 482 3.30 33.68 12.29
N THR A 483 2.94 32.46 11.91
CA THR A 483 3.51 31.25 12.51
C THR A 483 4.90 30.95 11.94
N PRO A 484 5.74 30.13 12.61
CA PRO A 484 7.03 29.72 12.07
C PRO A 484 6.95 29.07 10.68
N LYS A 485 5.83 28.39 10.39
CA LYS A 485 5.54 27.79 9.08
C LYS A 485 5.25 28.83 8.00
N ASP A 486 4.61 29.93 8.38
CA ASP A 486 4.37 31.05 7.47
C ASP A 486 5.70 31.76 7.16
N HIS A 487 6.56 31.95 8.17
CA HIS A 487 7.92 32.49 7.97
C HIS A 487 8.75 31.61 7.04
N ALA A 488 8.70 30.29 7.20
CA ALA A 488 9.34 29.35 6.27
C ALA A 488 8.81 29.47 4.83
N THR A 489 7.50 29.64 4.67
CA THR A 489 6.87 29.85 3.36
C THR A 489 7.35 31.16 2.72
N LEU A 490 7.47 32.24 3.51
CA LEU A 490 8.00 33.52 3.04
C LEU A 490 9.48 33.44 2.68
N ALA A 491 10.31 32.75 3.47
CA ALA A 491 11.72 32.56 3.16
C ALA A 491 11.93 31.77 1.85
N GLN A 492 11.14 30.71 1.64
CA GLN A 492 11.15 29.96 0.38
C GLN A 492 10.68 30.81 -0.80
N LEU A 493 9.72 31.72 -0.58
CA LEU A 493 9.29 32.68 -1.59
C LEU A 493 10.42 33.64 -1.98
N VAL A 494 11.17 34.19 -1.01
CA VAL A 494 12.36 35.03 -1.29
C VAL A 494 13.39 34.25 -2.10
N ALA A 495 13.69 33.01 -1.72
CA ALA A 495 14.62 32.15 -2.46
C ALA A 495 14.11 31.78 -3.88
N THR A 496 12.80 31.86 -4.12
CA THR A 496 12.21 31.68 -5.45
C THR A 496 12.41 32.92 -6.32
N TYR A 497 12.28 34.12 -5.74
CA TYR A 497 12.55 35.37 -6.45
C TYR A 497 14.04 35.60 -6.70
N ARG A 498 14.91 35.18 -5.77
CA ARG A 498 16.35 35.36 -5.84
C ARG A 498 17.09 34.03 -5.72
N PRO A 499 17.03 33.16 -6.75
CA PRO A 499 17.58 31.80 -6.69
C PRO A 499 19.11 31.76 -6.61
N GLU A 500 19.80 32.84 -6.93
CA GLU A 500 21.27 32.97 -6.86
C GLU A 500 21.75 33.72 -5.61
N ASN A 501 20.84 34.32 -4.83
CA ASN A 501 21.21 35.03 -3.61
C ASN A 501 21.44 34.02 -2.47
N LYS A 502 22.69 33.91 -2.03
CA LYS A 502 23.09 32.96 -0.99
C LYS A 502 22.41 33.21 0.36
N GLU A 503 22.13 34.46 0.73
CA GLU A 503 21.41 34.81 1.97
C GLU A 503 19.95 34.37 1.91
N ALA A 504 19.29 34.54 0.75
CA ALA A 504 17.91 34.07 0.53
C ALA A 504 17.82 32.54 0.62
N LEU A 505 18.76 31.83 0.00
CA LEU A 505 18.85 30.38 0.07
C LEU A 505 19.16 29.90 1.51
N ALA A 506 20.10 30.56 2.21
CA ALA A 506 20.43 30.25 3.60
C ALA A 506 19.24 30.45 4.54
N SER A 507 18.51 31.56 4.38
CA SER A 507 17.29 31.87 5.14
C SER A 507 16.22 30.81 4.92
N ALA A 508 15.94 30.43 3.66
CA ALA A 508 14.99 29.37 3.35
C ALA A 508 15.38 28.01 3.97
N GLY A 509 16.68 27.71 4.01
CA GLY A 509 17.21 26.52 4.68
C GLY A 509 16.97 26.55 6.18
N LEU A 510 17.36 27.64 6.85
CA LEU A 510 17.22 27.82 8.30
C LEU A 510 15.76 27.75 8.76
N TYR A 511 14.82 28.43 8.09
CA TYR A 511 13.41 28.32 8.48
C TYR A 511 12.82 26.94 8.22
N SER A 512 13.27 26.24 7.18
CA SER A 512 12.85 24.86 6.93
C SER A 512 13.35 23.93 8.04
N GLU A 513 14.55 24.17 8.57
CA GLU A 513 15.10 23.47 9.72
C GLU A 513 14.26 23.72 10.99
N ILE A 514 13.92 24.98 11.29
CA ILE A 514 13.13 25.39 12.47
C ILE A 514 11.77 24.67 12.53
N ILE A 515 11.13 24.45 11.39
CA ILE A 515 9.83 23.75 11.33
C ILE A 515 9.95 22.23 11.22
N GLY A 516 11.18 21.69 11.26
CA GLY A 516 11.45 20.26 11.17
C GLY A 516 11.49 19.67 9.76
N ASP A 517 11.48 20.50 8.71
CA ASP A 517 11.62 20.06 7.31
C ASP A 517 13.09 19.99 6.89
N THR A 518 13.82 19.04 7.48
CA THR A 518 15.26 18.85 7.27
C THR A 518 15.63 18.52 5.82
N LYS A 519 14.70 17.93 5.05
CA LYS A 519 14.91 17.65 3.63
C LYS A 519 14.96 18.95 2.82
N THR A 520 14.02 19.85 3.04
CA THR A 520 13.99 21.14 2.35
C THR A 520 15.16 22.01 2.81
N ALA A 521 15.50 21.95 4.11
CA ALA A 521 16.68 22.62 4.65
C ALA A 521 17.97 22.17 3.94
N ASP A 522 18.23 20.87 3.87
CA ASP A 522 19.41 20.31 3.22
C ASP A 522 19.47 20.66 1.72
N ALA A 523 18.33 20.65 1.03
CA ALA A 523 18.26 21.05 -0.38
C ALA A 523 18.61 22.53 -0.62
N TYR A 524 18.39 23.41 0.36
CA TYR A 524 18.84 24.80 0.29
C TYR A 524 20.32 24.93 0.70
N TYR A 525 20.77 24.17 1.70
CA TYR A 525 22.18 24.13 2.12
C TYR A 525 23.12 23.58 1.05
N GLU A 526 22.64 22.69 0.19
CA GLU A 526 23.41 22.25 -0.99
C GLU A 526 23.62 23.36 -2.02
N LYS A 527 22.71 24.35 -2.10
CA LYS A 527 22.77 25.42 -3.11
C LYS A 527 23.66 26.60 -2.72
N ILE A 528 23.93 26.79 -1.43
CA ILE A 528 24.75 27.93 -0.92
C ILE A 528 26.27 27.70 -1.03
N GLY A 529 26.70 26.45 -1.27
CA GLY A 529 28.11 26.06 -1.34
C GLY A 529 28.70 25.62 0.01
N SER A 530 29.81 24.87 -0.03
CA SER A 530 30.41 24.22 1.14
C SER A 530 30.92 25.18 2.20
N GLU A 531 31.48 26.32 1.81
CA GLU A 531 32.04 27.33 2.72
C GLU A 531 30.97 27.96 3.62
N LEU A 532 29.86 28.42 3.03
CA LEU A 532 28.75 29.03 3.77
C LEU A 532 27.95 28.00 4.58
N LYS A 533 27.95 26.74 4.12
CA LYS A 533 27.27 25.63 4.80
C LYS A 533 27.91 25.34 6.16
N GLU A 534 29.23 25.38 6.26
CA GLU A 534 29.94 25.22 7.54
C GLU A 534 29.64 26.36 8.51
N THR A 535 29.60 27.60 8.02
CA THR A 535 29.19 28.76 8.84
C THR A 535 27.75 28.63 9.36
N ILE A 536 26.83 28.13 8.55
CA ILE A 536 25.45 27.86 8.99
C ILE A 536 25.42 26.72 10.01
N TYR A 537 26.30 25.73 9.90
CA TYR A 537 26.33 24.62 10.84
C TYR A 537 26.79 25.06 12.23
N GLN A 538 27.72 26.01 12.30
CA GLN A 538 28.10 26.71 13.54
C GLN A 538 26.96 27.53 14.16
N LEU A 539 25.91 27.90 13.41
CA LEU A 539 24.74 28.59 13.98
C LEU A 539 23.85 27.66 14.82
N PHE A 540 24.05 26.35 14.74
CA PHE A 540 23.33 25.35 15.53
C PHE A 540 24.13 24.82 16.73
N GLU A 541 25.42 25.18 16.81
CA GLU A 541 26.29 25.02 17.98
C GLU A 541 26.18 26.27 18.87
#